data_AF-I9I1H5-F1
#
_entry.id   AF-I9I1H5-F1
#
_cell.length_a   1.000
_cell.length_b   1.000
_cell.length_c   1.000
_cell.angle_alpha   90.00
_cell.angle_beta   90.00
_cell.angle_gamma   90.00
#
_symmetry.space_group_name_H-M   'P 1'
#
loop_
_entity.id
_entity.type
_entity.pdbx_description
1 polymer ?
#
loop_
_entity_poly.entity_id
_entity_poly.type
_entity_poly.pdbx_seq_one_letter_code
_entity_poly.pdbx_strand_id
1 'polypeptide(L)'
;MLKDKEKLFEFIRFCFVGTIAAGIHYGIYYLLQAYINVNVAYTTGYLISLVCNFFLTAYLTFHSAPSIKKVIGFGGSHLVNYLIHMFLFNFFLYIGISRILAPILVLAVAVPINFLLLRWVFKHKKKECAENFEEK
;
A
#
# COMPACT_ATOMS: atom_id res chain seq x y z
N MET A 1 18.82 3.47 -20.56
CA MET A 1 18.60 2.07 -21.01
C MET A 1 18.88 1.02 -19.94
N LEU A 2 20.08 0.86 -19.38
CA LEU A 2 20.32 -0.10 -18.26
C LEU A 2 19.61 0.31 -16.96
N LYS A 3 19.68 1.60 -16.62
CA LYS A 3 19.04 2.20 -15.42
C LYS A 3 17.50 2.12 -15.43
N ASP A 4 16.90 2.05 -16.61
CA ASP A 4 15.43 1.93 -16.77
C ASP A 4 14.97 0.49 -16.56
N LYS A 5 15.80 -0.49 -16.95
CA LYS A 5 15.54 -1.91 -16.71
C LYS A 5 15.59 -2.24 -15.22
N GLU A 6 16.58 -1.71 -14.49
CA GLU A 6 16.68 -1.92 -13.03
C GLU A 6 15.46 -1.37 -12.28
N LYS A 7 15.02 -0.14 -12.58
CA LYS A 7 13.80 0.45 -12.00
C LYS A 7 12.55 -0.35 -12.31
N LEU A 8 12.46 -0.91 -13.51
CA LEU A 8 11.34 -1.78 -13.89
C LEU A 8 11.35 -3.08 -13.07
N PHE A 9 12.51 -3.71 -12.89
CA PHE A 9 12.65 -4.92 -12.06
C PHE A 9 12.35 -4.64 -10.58
N GLU A 10 12.79 -3.50 -10.04
CA GLU A 10 12.42 -3.05 -8.68
C GLU A 10 10.91 -2.87 -8.53
N PHE A 11 10.26 -2.23 -9.52
CA PHE A 11 8.81 -2.07 -9.53
C PHE A 11 8.07 -3.41 -9.60
N ILE A 12 8.52 -4.35 -10.44
CA ILE A 12 7.93 -5.70 -10.52
C ILE A 12 8.06 -6.44 -9.18
N ARG A 13 9.23 -6.39 -8.54
CA ARG A 13 9.45 -6.97 -7.20
C ARG A 13 8.54 -6.31 -6.16
N PHE A 14 8.39 -4.99 -6.22
CA PHE A 14 7.48 -4.26 -5.34
C PHE A 14 6.03 -4.71 -5.53
N CYS A 15 5.55 -4.83 -6.77
CA CYS A 15 4.21 -5.36 -7.07
C CYS A 15 4.04 -6.79 -6.53
N PHE A 16 5.01 -7.67 -6.75
CA PHE A 16 4.97 -9.04 -6.27
C PHE A 16 4.87 -9.13 -4.74
N VAL A 17 5.74 -8.40 -4.02
CA VAL A 17 5.70 -8.34 -2.55
C VAL A 17 4.38 -7.74 -2.07
N GLY A 18 3.88 -6.70 -2.75
CA GLY A 18 2.58 -6.09 -2.47
C GLY A 18 1.41 -7.08 -2.62
N THR A 19 1.44 -7.94 -3.64
CA THR A 19 0.43 -9.00 -3.82
C THR A 19 0.48 -10.02 -2.68
N ILE A 20 1.67 -10.43 -2.24
CA ILE A 20 1.82 -11.32 -1.08
C ILE A 20 1.23 -10.68 0.18
N ALA A 21 1.55 -9.40 0.42
CA ALA A 21 1.01 -8.65 1.56
C ALA A 21 -0.52 -8.54 1.51
N ALA A 22 -1.10 -8.28 0.33
CA ALA A 22 -2.54 -8.27 0.15
C ALA A 22 -3.18 -9.65 0.45
N GLY A 23 -2.53 -10.74 0.03
CA GLY A 23 -2.93 -12.10 0.38
C GLY A 23 -2.90 -12.37 1.88
N ILE A 24 -1.83 -11.94 2.57
CA ILE A 24 -1.71 -12.05 4.03
C ILE A 24 -2.81 -11.24 4.73
N HIS A 25 -3.05 -10.00 4.29
CA HIS A 25 -4.10 -9.15 4.84
C HIS A 25 -5.46 -9.86 4.73
N TYR A 26 -5.82 -10.29 3.52
CA TYR A 26 -7.11 -10.93 3.29
C TYR A 26 -7.24 -12.25 4.05
N GLY A 27 -6.18 -13.07 4.11
CA GLY A 27 -6.18 -14.32 4.86
C GLY A 27 -6.42 -14.10 6.36
N ILE A 28 -5.71 -13.16 6.97
CA ILE A 28 -5.90 -12.82 8.39
C ILE A 28 -7.30 -12.27 8.64
N TYR A 29 -7.76 -11.35 7.80
CA TYR A 29 -9.11 -10.82 7.88
C TYR A 29 -10.15 -11.93 7.78
N TYR A 30 -10.00 -12.84 6.81
CA TYR A 30 -10.93 -13.93 6.54
C TYR A 30 -11.05 -14.88 7.74
N LEU A 31 -9.94 -15.17 8.41
CA LEU A 31 -9.93 -15.99 9.62
C LEU A 31 -10.52 -15.24 10.82
N LEU A 32 -10.14 -13.99 11.04
CA LEU A 32 -10.54 -13.22 12.22
C LEU A 32 -11.99 -12.73 12.17
N GLN A 33 -12.54 -12.41 10.99
CA GLN A 33 -13.89 -11.85 10.86
C GLN A 33 -15.00 -12.76 11.43
N ALA A 34 -14.71 -14.06 11.60
CA ALA A 34 -15.63 -15.02 12.20
C ALA A 34 -15.71 -14.90 13.73
N TYR A 35 -14.69 -14.34 14.37
CA TYR A 35 -14.53 -14.33 15.83
C TYR A 35 -14.62 -12.92 16.44
N ILE A 36 -14.26 -11.89 15.68
CA ILE A 36 -14.18 -10.52 16.18
C ILE A 36 -14.89 -9.53 15.24
N ASN A 37 -15.02 -8.29 15.70
CA ASN A 37 -15.58 -7.21 14.90
C ASN A 37 -14.83 -7.09 13.55
N VAL A 38 -15.60 -6.95 12.46
CA VAL A 38 -15.07 -6.96 11.08
C VAL A 38 -14.06 -5.84 10.81
N ASN A 39 -14.25 -4.65 11.41
CA ASN A 39 -13.29 -3.56 11.28
C ASN A 39 -12.01 -3.91 12.03
N VAL A 40 -12.11 -4.46 13.24
CA VAL A 40 -10.93 -4.90 14.01
C VAL A 40 -10.16 -6.02 13.29
N ALA A 41 -10.86 -7.00 12.72
CA ALA A 41 -10.26 -8.04 11.88
C ALA A 41 -9.54 -7.43 10.66
N TYR A 42 -10.19 -6.47 10.00
CA TYR A 42 -9.66 -5.81 8.82
C TYR A 42 -8.40 -4.98 9.13
N THR A 43 -8.43 -4.19 10.20
CA THR A 43 -7.28 -3.43 10.70
C THR A 43 -6.14 -4.34 11.11
N THR A 44 -6.43 -5.42 11.85
CA THR A 44 -5.40 -6.35 12.32
C THR A 44 -4.69 -7.01 11.14
N GLY A 45 -5.45 -7.49 10.15
CA GLY A 45 -4.87 -8.03 8.93
C GLY A 45 -4.04 -7.01 8.16
N TYR A 46 -4.47 -5.74 8.14
CA TYR A 46 -3.70 -4.66 7.50
C TYR A 46 -2.38 -4.38 8.23
N LEU A 47 -2.40 -4.31 9.57
CA LEU A 47 -1.19 -4.05 10.35
C LEU A 47 -0.18 -5.19 10.23
N ILE A 48 -0.64 -6.44 10.28
CA ILE A 48 0.26 -7.59 10.12
C ILE A 48 0.82 -7.63 8.70
N SER A 49 -0.01 -7.43 7.67
CA SER A 49 0.46 -7.39 6.29
C SER A 49 1.44 -6.24 6.05
N LEU A 50 1.24 -5.08 6.68
CA LEU A 50 2.13 -3.94 6.61
C LEU A 50 3.52 -4.27 7.14
N VAL A 51 3.59 -4.92 8.30
CA VAL A 51 4.87 -5.34 8.91
C VAL A 51 5.56 -6.37 8.03
N CYS A 52 4.84 -7.37 7.53
CA CYS A 52 5.39 -8.35 6.59
C CYS A 52 5.89 -7.67 5.30
N ASN A 53 5.10 -6.78 4.71
CA ASN A 53 5.46 -6.04 3.49
C ASN A 53 6.73 -5.22 3.68
N PHE A 54 6.86 -4.56 4.83
CA PHE A 54 8.04 -3.79 5.16
C PHE A 54 9.31 -4.65 5.18
N PHE A 55 9.27 -5.79 5.88
CA PHE A 55 10.43 -6.69 5.94
C PHE A 55 10.73 -7.34 4.59
N LEU A 56 9.73 -7.85 3.88
CA LEU A 56 9.94 -8.42 2.55
C LEU A 56 10.52 -7.37 1.59
N THR A 57 10.01 -6.15 1.60
CA THR A 57 10.51 -5.07 0.75
C THR A 57 11.93 -4.65 1.13
N ALA A 58 12.22 -4.51 2.43
CA ALA A 58 13.55 -4.11 2.91
C ALA A 58 14.62 -5.17 2.58
N TYR A 59 14.32 -6.44 2.82
CA TYR A 59 15.27 -7.54 2.64
C TYR A 59 15.34 -8.06 1.21
N LEU A 60 14.20 -8.34 0.55
CA LEU A 60 14.17 -8.95 -0.79
C LEU A 60 14.27 -7.93 -1.94
N THR A 61 13.68 -6.74 -1.77
CA THR A 61 13.67 -5.75 -2.85
C THR A 61 14.91 -4.87 -2.80
N PHE A 62 15.22 -4.28 -1.64
CA PHE A 62 16.27 -3.26 -1.55
C PHE A 62 17.60 -3.73 -0.93
N HIS A 63 17.67 -4.94 -0.36
CA HIS A 63 18.87 -5.49 0.30
C HIS A 63 19.56 -4.46 1.21
N SER A 64 18.78 -3.64 1.89
CA SER A 64 19.25 -2.44 2.58
C SER A 64 18.73 -2.40 4.00
N ALA A 65 19.57 -1.98 4.95
CA ALA A 65 19.14 -1.77 6.32
C ALA A 65 17.99 -0.72 6.37
N PRO A 66 16.90 -1.00 7.12
CA PRO A 66 15.81 -0.07 7.27
C PRO A 66 16.26 1.21 8.00
N SER A 67 16.32 2.34 7.28
CA SER A 67 16.59 3.65 7.89
C SER A 67 15.30 4.29 8.41
N ILE A 68 15.37 5.08 9.49
CA ILE A 68 14.21 5.78 10.09
C ILE A 68 13.42 6.61 9.06
N LYS A 69 14.09 7.31 8.14
CA LYS A 69 13.42 8.07 7.07
C LYS A 69 12.57 7.19 6.16
N LYS A 70 13.06 6.00 5.81
CA LYS A 70 12.32 5.00 5.01
C LYS A 70 11.14 4.43 5.79
N VAL A 71 11.31 4.16 7.09
CA VAL A 71 10.23 3.67 7.97
C VAL A 71 9.10 4.70 8.07
N ILE A 72 9.42 5.97 8.34
CA ILE A 72 8.42 7.04 8.46
C ILE A 72 7.72 7.26 7.13
N GLY A 73 8.46 7.33 6.01
CA GLY A 73 7.85 7.49 4.68
C GLY A 73 6.95 6.32 4.29
N PHE A 74 7.37 5.09 4.59
CA PHE A 74 6.61 3.88 4.33
C PHE A 74 5.37 3.79 5.24
N GLY A 75 5.51 4.05 6.53
CA GLY A 75 4.40 4.07 7.48
C GLY A 75 3.39 5.16 7.15
N GLY A 76 3.84 6.36 6.81
CA GLY A 76 2.96 7.48 6.43
C GLY A 76 2.17 7.20 5.16
N SER A 77 2.79 6.63 4.12
CA SER A 77 2.07 6.27 2.89
C SER A 77 1.05 5.17 3.13
N HIS A 78 1.37 4.18 3.97
CA HIS A 78 0.43 3.13 4.32
C HIS A 78 -0.67 3.60 5.26
N LEU A 79 -0.44 4.64 6.08
CA LEU A 79 -1.50 5.25 6.87
C LEU A 79 -2.58 5.86 5.97
N VAL A 80 -2.18 6.65 4.96
CA VAL A 80 -3.12 7.21 3.98
C VAL A 80 -3.85 6.09 3.23
N ASN A 81 -3.11 5.07 2.79
CA ASN A 81 -3.69 3.91 2.13
C ASN A 81 -4.71 3.18 3.04
N TYR A 82 -4.39 3.00 4.31
CA TYR A 82 -5.27 2.37 5.29
C TYR A 82 -6.57 3.16 5.46
N LEU A 83 -6.53 4.49 5.51
CA LEU A 83 -7.73 5.32 5.61
C LEU A 83 -8.65 5.14 4.39
N ILE A 84 -8.08 5.10 3.18
CA ILE A 84 -8.82 4.83 1.94
C ILE A 84 -9.45 3.44 1.97
N HIS A 85 -8.65 2.43 2.33
CA HIS A 85 -9.13 1.06 2.47
C HIS A 85 -10.28 0.97 3.48
N MET A 86 -10.15 1.64 4.62
CA MET A 86 -11.13 1.56 5.70
C MET A 86 -12.43 2.27 5.35
N PHE A 87 -12.33 3.42 4.69
CA PHE A 87 -13.48 4.13 4.13
C PHE A 87 -14.23 3.25 3.11
N LEU A 88 -13.52 2.72 2.11
CA LEU A 88 -14.12 1.88 1.07
C LEU A 88 -14.72 0.59 1.65
N PHE A 89 -14.04 -0.04 2.60
CA PHE A 89 -14.54 -1.25 3.24
C PHE A 89 -15.88 -1.01 3.93
N ASN A 90 -15.96 0.03 4.78
CA ASN A 90 -17.21 0.37 5.46
C ASN A 90 -18.29 0.84 4.48
N PHE A 91 -17.91 1.56 3.41
CA PHE A 91 -18.83 1.94 2.35
C PHE A 91 -19.45 0.72 1.65
N PHE A 92 -18.64 -0.28 1.29
CA PHE A 92 -19.15 -1.51 0.67
C PHE A 92 -20.03 -2.31 1.62
N LEU A 93 -19.67 -2.43 2.89
CA LEU A 93 -20.52 -3.07 3.89
C LEU A 93 -21.85 -2.32 4.06
N TYR A 94 -21.82 -0.98 4.06
CA TYR A 94 -23.00 -0.13 4.21
C TYR A 94 -24.02 -0.33 3.08
N ILE A 95 -23.55 -0.46 1.83
CA ILE A 95 -24.44 -0.73 0.68
C ILE A 95 -24.81 -2.22 0.52
N GLY A 96 -24.46 -3.07 1.49
CA GLY A 96 -24.89 -4.47 1.54
C GLY A 96 -23.96 -5.48 0.87
N ILE A 97 -22.73 -5.09 0.48
CA ILE A 97 -21.75 -6.06 -0.03
C ILE A 97 -21.35 -7.02 1.10
N SER A 98 -21.21 -8.30 0.75
CA SER A 98 -20.81 -9.32 1.72
C SER A 98 -19.42 -9.04 2.29
N ARG A 99 -19.23 -9.42 3.56
CA ARG A 99 -17.95 -9.28 4.27
C ARG A 99 -16.80 -10.02 3.60
N ILE A 100 -17.10 -11.06 2.81
CA ILE A 100 -16.11 -11.81 2.03
C ILE A 100 -15.70 -11.05 0.77
N LEU A 101 -16.66 -10.43 0.06
CA LEU A 101 -16.41 -9.74 -1.20
C LEU A 101 -15.88 -8.31 -1.01
N ALA A 102 -16.27 -7.64 0.08
CA ALA A 102 -15.90 -6.25 0.34
C ALA A 102 -14.37 -6.00 0.26
N PRO A 103 -13.48 -6.78 0.92
CA PRO A 103 -12.04 -6.58 0.81
C PRO A 103 -11.50 -6.68 -0.63
N ILE A 104 -12.08 -7.56 -1.45
CA ILE A 104 -11.68 -7.76 -2.85
C ILE A 104 -12.06 -6.51 -3.67
N LEU A 105 -13.26 -5.97 -3.47
CA LEU A 105 -13.68 -4.73 -4.11
C LEU A 105 -12.85 -3.53 -3.64
N VAL A 106 -12.49 -3.49 -2.34
CA VAL A 106 -11.57 -2.46 -1.84
C VAL A 106 -10.25 -2.53 -2.58
N LEU A 107 -9.66 -3.71 -2.76
CA LEU A 107 -8.41 -3.86 -3.48
C LEU A 107 -8.52 -3.38 -4.94
N ALA A 108 -9.62 -3.73 -5.62
CA ALA A 108 -9.87 -3.34 -7.00
C ALA A 108 -9.95 -1.82 -7.20
N VAL A 109 -10.42 -1.07 -6.20
CA VAL A 109 -10.59 0.39 -6.26
C VAL A 109 -9.40 1.14 -5.65
N ALA A 110 -8.88 0.68 -4.50
CA ALA A 110 -7.81 1.35 -3.78
C ALA A 110 -6.47 1.32 -4.54
N VAL A 111 -6.17 0.24 -5.28
CA VAL A 111 -4.92 0.13 -6.05
C VAL A 111 -4.83 1.20 -7.15
N PRO A 112 -5.84 1.38 -8.03
CA PRO A 112 -5.86 2.50 -8.99
C PRO A 112 -5.77 3.88 -8.33
N ILE A 113 -6.51 4.11 -7.25
CA ILE A 113 -6.55 5.40 -6.55
C ILE A 113 -5.17 5.73 -5.96
N ASN A 114 -4.52 4.78 -5.29
CA ASN A 114 -3.17 4.96 -4.78
C ASN A 114 -2.16 5.27 -5.88
N PHE A 115 -2.26 4.57 -7.02
CA PHE A 115 -1.37 4.85 -8.14
C PHE A 115 -1.53 6.29 -8.64
N LEU A 116 -2.77 6.78 -8.78
CA LEU A 116 -3.04 8.15 -9.19
C LEU A 116 -2.54 9.18 -8.17
N LEU A 117 -2.77 8.94 -6.87
CA LEU A 117 -2.28 9.81 -5.78
C LEU A 117 -0.75 9.89 -5.78
N LEU A 118 -0.07 8.75 -5.81
CA LEU A 118 1.40 8.71 -5.87
C LEU A 118 1.90 9.42 -7.12
N ARG A 119 1.28 9.18 -8.28
CA ARG A 119 1.64 9.85 -9.53
C ARG A 119 1.51 11.36 -9.43
N TRP A 120 0.46 11.88 -8.79
CA TRP A 120 0.25 13.32 -8.63
C TRP A 120 1.27 13.95 -7.67
N VAL A 121 1.50 13.33 -6.51
CA VAL A 121 2.48 13.78 -5.50
C VAL A 121 3.90 13.82 -6.07
N PHE A 122 4.32 12.78 -6.78
CA PHE A 122 5.66 12.73 -7.36
C PHE A 122 5.81 13.61 -8.60
N LYS A 123 4.74 13.86 -9.36
CA LYS A 123 4.78 14.78 -10.50
C LYS A 123 4.94 16.24 -10.06
N HIS A 124 4.43 16.62 -8.88
CA HIS A 124 4.62 17.97 -8.32
C HIS A 124 6.08 18.23 -7.89
N LYS A 125 6.73 17.26 -7.23
CA LYS A 125 8.15 17.44 -6.81
C LYS A 125 9.13 17.65 -7.97
N LYS A 126 8.81 17.15 -9.17
CA LYS A 126 9.65 17.35 -10.36
C LYS A 126 9.54 18.78 -10.92
N LYS A 127 8.42 19.49 -10.69
CA LYS A 127 8.24 20.89 -11.07
C LYS A 127 8.92 21.85 -10.11
N GLU A 128 8.74 21.67 -8.80
CA GLU A 128 9.39 22.51 -7.78
C GLU A 128 10.92 22.47 -7.86
N CYS A 129 11.50 21.32 -8.23
CA CYS A 129 12.95 21.23 -8.39
C CYS A 129 13.44 21.92 -9.68
N ALA A 130 12.65 21.93 -10.76
CA ALA A 130 13.03 22.59 -12.02
C ALA A 130 12.89 24.12 -11.93
N GLU A 131 11.87 24.63 -11.25
CA GLU A 131 11.64 26.07 -11.07
C GLU A 131 12.75 26.71 -10.18
N ASN A 132 13.25 26.01 -9.17
CA ASN A 132 14.36 26.50 -8.31
C ASN A 132 15.73 26.59 -9.01
N PHE A 133 15.91 25.99 -10.20
CA PHE A 133 17.13 26.13 -11.01
C PHE A 133 17.02 27.16 -12.12
N GLU A 134 15.80 27.61 -12.48
CA GLU A 134 15.58 28.66 -13.48
C GLU A 134 15.53 30.07 -12.87
N GLU A 135 15.37 30.19 -11.54
CA GLU A 135 15.35 31.47 -10.81
C GLU A 135 16.72 31.88 -10.23
N LYS A 136 17.83 31.28 -10.71
CA LYS A 136 19.21 31.60 -10.32
C LYS A 136 20.10 31.84 -11.54
#